data_AF-A0A1I0TCU0-F1
#
_entry.id   AF-A0A1I0TCU0-F1
#
_cell.length_a   1.000
_cell.length_b   1.000
_cell.length_c   1.000
_cell.angle_alpha   90.00
_cell.angle_beta   90.00
_cell.angle_gamma   90.00
#
_symmetry.space_group_name_H-M   'P 1'
#
loop_
_entity.id
_entity.type
_entity.pdbx_description
1 polymer ?
#
loop_
_entity_poly.entity_id
_entity_poly.type
_entity_poly.pdbx_seq_one_letter_code
_entity_poly.pdbx_strand_id
1 'polypeptide(L)'
;MRRAALPVAVAVGAAVLAPGIAVAQGEAAAQGEAAAQGEVYCTPTDPGLAELSGLTVIGETVYAIGDSGADDRVAQLDPSCAVTRWIPNPVDPYDVEDLASVDGRLVLADIGDNDRRRDTVGLVRLDPETGAGDLARLTYPDGAHDAEALLIGGDGRPVIVTKDGAGSGVYSTDVAVADLPSPGPTALRRVAEFVPDDTGTAGGPPLLAGSSLVTGGAVTADGTLAALRTYTDVYLWSVSDGDVAGALGRPADRVVAAPARPQGEAAAFTAEGDLLLASEQGLDPAAPLPPVDVLRAADIAPARTSDPTPVADTEEAPAEPTSSILVPLVVAAASVLVIVGVTALLVVRVFRRR
;
A
#
# COMPACT_ATOMS: atom_id res chain seq x y z
N MET A 1 -72.91 8.84 25.48
CA MET A 1 -73.30 8.47 24.10
C MET A 1 -72.09 8.62 23.20
N ARG A 2 -71.95 7.72 22.20
CA ARG A 2 -70.90 7.60 21.15
C ARG A 2 -69.64 6.85 21.61
N ARG A 3 -69.64 5.51 21.59
CA ARG A 3 -69.52 4.53 20.47
C ARG A 3 -68.08 4.41 19.95
N ALA A 4 -67.46 3.28 20.34
CA ALA A 4 -66.25 2.72 19.78
C ALA A 4 -66.48 2.24 18.33
N ALA A 5 -65.44 2.32 17.50
CA ALA A 5 -65.35 1.63 16.23
C ALA A 5 -63.93 1.07 16.07
N LEU A 6 -63.81 -0.26 16.01
CA LEU A 6 -62.60 -0.98 15.62
C LEU A 6 -62.39 -0.86 14.10
N PRO A 7 -61.15 -0.80 13.60
CA PRO A 7 -60.85 -1.19 12.23
C PRO A 7 -60.59 -2.69 12.14
N VAL A 8 -61.28 -3.32 11.18
CA VAL A 8 -61.18 -4.73 10.77
C VAL A 8 -59.89 -4.92 9.95
N ALA A 9 -59.10 -5.92 10.33
CA ALA A 9 -57.97 -6.39 9.54
C ALA A 9 -58.45 -7.28 8.39
N VAL A 10 -58.05 -6.96 7.16
CA VAL A 10 -58.21 -7.83 5.98
C VAL A 10 -56.82 -8.33 5.59
N ALA A 11 -56.54 -9.59 5.88
CA ALA A 11 -55.35 -10.28 5.43
C ALA A 11 -55.59 -10.81 4.00
N VAL A 12 -54.82 -10.34 3.03
CA VAL A 12 -54.75 -10.93 1.68
C VAL A 12 -53.47 -11.75 1.61
N GLY A 13 -53.60 -13.08 1.72
CA GLY A 13 -52.51 -14.01 1.49
C GLY A 13 -52.31 -14.24 -0.01
N ALA A 14 -51.12 -13.94 -0.50
CA ALA A 14 -50.65 -14.37 -1.81
C ALA A 14 -49.54 -15.41 -1.60
N ALA A 15 -49.87 -16.69 -1.79
CA ALA A 15 -48.90 -17.76 -1.85
C ALA A 15 -48.25 -17.77 -3.24
N VAL A 16 -46.95 -17.47 -3.29
CA VAL A 16 -46.14 -17.65 -4.51
C VAL A 16 -45.29 -18.90 -4.30
N LEU A 17 -45.63 -19.96 -5.04
CA LEU A 17 -44.81 -21.15 -5.21
C LEU A 17 -43.68 -20.83 -6.19
N ALA A 18 -42.44 -20.79 -5.72
CA ALA A 18 -41.26 -20.75 -6.58
C ALA A 18 -40.67 -22.16 -6.73
N PRO A 19 -40.45 -22.67 -7.96
CA PRO A 19 -39.72 -23.91 -8.15
C PRO A 19 -38.23 -23.68 -7.87
N GLY A 20 -37.66 -24.48 -6.97
CA GLY A 20 -36.23 -24.48 -6.67
C GLY A 20 -35.42 -25.00 -7.85
N ILE A 21 -34.62 -24.14 -8.45
CA ILE A 21 -33.53 -24.54 -9.33
C ILE A 21 -32.30 -24.70 -8.44
N ALA A 22 -31.91 -25.94 -8.18
CA ALA A 22 -30.64 -26.25 -7.55
C ALA A 22 -29.52 -25.95 -8.56
N VAL A 23 -28.86 -24.80 -8.39
CA VAL A 23 -27.59 -24.52 -9.06
C VAL A 23 -26.50 -25.16 -8.22
N ALA A 24 -25.88 -26.22 -8.75
CA ALA A 24 -24.67 -26.77 -8.19
C ALA A 24 -23.56 -25.71 -8.33
N GLN A 25 -23.20 -25.06 -7.22
CA GLN A 25 -22.01 -24.24 -7.16
C GLN A 25 -20.81 -25.20 -7.13
N GLY A 26 -20.06 -25.26 -8.24
CA GLY A 26 -18.72 -25.79 -8.19
C GLY A 26 -17.88 -24.84 -7.34
N GLU A 27 -17.44 -25.32 -6.17
CA GLU A 27 -16.42 -24.66 -5.37
C GLU A 27 -15.12 -24.67 -6.18
N ALA A 28 -14.90 -23.60 -6.94
CA ALA A 28 -13.55 -23.19 -7.29
C ALA A 28 -12.88 -22.79 -5.98
N ALA A 29 -12.00 -23.66 -5.47
CA ALA A 29 -11.17 -23.36 -4.33
C ALA A 29 -10.24 -22.18 -4.69
N ALA A 30 -10.66 -20.98 -4.33
CA ALA A 30 -9.74 -19.87 -4.18
C ALA A 30 -8.77 -20.26 -3.07
N GLN A 31 -7.53 -20.56 -3.42
CA GLN A 31 -6.44 -20.69 -2.46
C GLN A 31 -6.14 -19.28 -1.95
N GLY A 32 -6.97 -18.78 -1.03
CA GLY A 32 -6.62 -17.62 -0.22
C GLY A 32 -5.52 -18.07 0.73
N GLU A 33 -4.30 -17.60 0.49
CA GLU A 33 -3.22 -17.68 1.47
C GLU A 33 -3.75 -17.06 2.77
N ALA A 34 -3.77 -17.83 3.85
CA ALA A 34 -4.25 -17.33 5.14
C ALA A 34 -3.40 -16.11 5.50
N ALA A 35 -4.05 -14.97 5.77
CA ALA A 35 -3.38 -13.72 6.13
C ALA A 35 -2.28 -14.01 7.16
N ALA A 36 -1.05 -13.58 6.87
CA ALA A 36 0.00 -13.58 7.87
C ALA A 36 -0.52 -12.70 9.02
N GLN A 37 -0.84 -13.31 10.17
CA GLN A 37 -1.35 -12.56 11.31
C GLN A 37 -0.15 -11.89 11.97
N GLY A 38 0.19 -10.69 11.51
CA GLY A 38 1.25 -9.90 12.11
C GLY A 38 1.06 -9.78 13.62
N GLU A 39 2.17 -9.83 14.34
CA GLU A 39 2.18 -9.69 15.79
C GLU A 39 2.36 -8.21 16.14
N VAL A 40 1.84 -7.80 17.30
CA VAL A 40 2.16 -6.45 17.80
C VAL A 40 3.62 -6.43 18.27
N TYR A 41 4.43 -5.56 17.67
CA TYR A 41 5.80 -5.30 18.10
C TYR A 41 5.81 -4.41 19.34
N CYS A 42 5.25 -3.20 19.22
CA CYS A 42 5.01 -2.29 20.34
C CYS A 42 3.88 -1.31 20.02
N THR A 43 3.50 -0.46 20.98
CA THR A 43 2.42 0.53 20.79
C THR A 43 2.90 1.92 21.20
N PRO A 44 2.99 2.87 20.26
CA PRO A 44 3.36 4.25 20.57
C PRO A 44 2.31 4.91 21.47
N THR A 45 2.77 5.84 22.30
CA THR A 45 1.89 6.62 23.20
C THR A 45 2.06 8.13 23.07
N ASP A 46 3.08 8.58 22.32
CA ASP A 46 3.31 10.01 22.09
C ASP A 46 2.38 10.48 20.95
N PRO A 47 1.48 11.45 21.20
CA PRO A 47 0.56 11.95 20.18
C PRO A 47 1.26 12.60 18.98
N GLY A 48 2.55 12.92 19.07
CA GLY A 48 3.35 13.34 17.92
C GLY A 48 3.55 12.26 16.85
N LEU A 49 3.14 11.02 17.12
CA LEU A 49 3.14 9.90 16.16
C LEU A 49 1.72 9.59 15.64
N ALA A 50 0.77 10.52 15.76
CA ALA A 50 -0.59 10.34 15.23
C ALA A 50 -0.60 10.13 13.72
N GLU A 51 0.28 10.82 13.01
CA GLU A 51 0.39 10.77 11.55
C GLU A 51 1.63 9.98 11.08
N LEU A 52 2.00 8.89 11.78
CA LEU A 52 3.22 8.14 11.47
C LEU A 52 3.17 7.57 10.03
N SER A 53 3.99 8.14 9.15
CA SER A 53 4.07 7.83 7.72
C SER A 53 5.38 7.14 7.31
N GLY A 54 6.50 7.47 7.97
CA GLY A 54 7.82 6.89 7.67
C GLY A 54 8.46 6.14 8.84
N LEU A 55 9.21 5.05 8.52
CA LEU A 55 9.89 4.21 9.50
C LEU A 55 11.21 3.67 8.97
N THR A 56 12.29 3.69 9.76
CA THR A 56 13.54 2.96 9.45
C THR A 56 14.18 2.41 10.72
N VAL A 57 15.05 1.42 10.58
CA VAL A 57 15.84 0.86 11.69
C VAL A 57 17.33 1.08 11.41
N ILE A 58 18.07 1.61 12.39
CA ILE A 58 19.54 1.67 12.37
C ILE A 58 20.06 0.92 13.60
N GLY A 59 20.76 -0.19 13.38
CA GLY A 59 21.10 -1.12 14.45
C GLY A 59 19.83 -1.72 15.07
N GLU A 60 19.61 -1.49 16.37
CA GLU A 60 18.38 -1.87 17.08
C GLU A 60 17.41 -0.69 17.29
N THR A 61 17.79 0.52 16.83
CA THR A 61 17.01 1.73 17.07
C THR A 61 16.01 1.96 15.94
N VAL A 62 14.74 2.06 16.31
CA VAL A 62 13.66 2.42 15.39
C VAL A 62 13.55 3.95 15.34
N TYR A 63 13.51 4.49 14.14
CA TYR A 63 13.23 5.89 13.87
C TYR A 63 11.93 6.01 13.11
N ALA A 64 11.10 6.99 13.49
CA ALA A 64 9.82 7.25 12.87
C ALA A 64 9.66 8.73 12.57
N ILE A 65 8.90 9.06 11.54
CA ILE A 65 8.47 10.42 11.22
C ILE A 65 6.98 10.40 10.90
N GLY A 66 6.30 11.50 11.20
CA GLY A 66 4.93 11.69 10.73
C GLY A 66 4.88 12.57 9.49
N ASP A 67 3.76 12.52 8.78
CA ASP A 67 3.48 13.40 7.65
C ASP A 67 3.04 14.80 8.11
N SER A 68 2.46 15.57 7.17
CA SER A 68 1.69 16.80 7.37
C SER A 68 1.40 17.20 8.84
N GLY A 69 2.28 18.04 9.41
CA GLY A 69 2.12 18.62 10.75
C GLY A 69 2.93 17.93 11.86
N ALA A 70 3.62 16.84 11.54
CA ALA A 70 4.59 16.13 12.39
C ALA A 70 5.93 15.83 11.70
N ASP A 71 6.18 16.44 10.53
CA ASP A 71 7.37 16.27 9.68
C ASP A 71 8.55 17.21 10.05
N ASP A 72 8.38 18.04 11.08
CA ASP A 72 9.40 18.96 11.60
C ASP A 72 10.51 18.25 12.40
N ARG A 73 10.37 16.94 12.65
CA ARG A 73 11.28 16.16 13.49
C ARG A 73 11.12 14.65 13.31
N VAL A 74 12.20 13.92 13.56
CA VAL A 74 12.23 12.46 13.62
C VAL A 74 12.16 12.00 15.08
N ALA A 75 11.31 11.02 15.38
CA ALA A 75 11.28 10.32 16.65
C ALA A 75 12.32 9.20 16.69
N GLN A 76 13.10 9.13 17.76
CA GLN A 76 13.89 7.96 18.12
C GLN A 76 13.10 7.14 19.16
N LEU A 77 12.81 5.88 18.87
CA LEU A 77 11.97 5.02 19.69
C LEU A 77 12.80 4.00 20.48
N ASP A 78 12.34 3.67 21.69
CA ASP A 78 12.79 2.47 22.40
C ASP A 78 12.00 1.21 21.98
N PRO A 79 12.35 0.00 22.47
CA PRO A 79 11.62 -1.23 22.13
C PRO A 79 10.14 -1.27 22.54
N SER A 80 9.68 -0.31 23.35
CA SER A 80 8.26 -0.16 23.71
C SER A 80 7.53 0.87 22.86
N CYS A 81 8.15 1.39 21.79
CA CYS A 81 7.67 2.49 20.95
C CYS A 81 7.54 3.82 21.72
N ALA A 82 8.21 3.97 22.87
CA ALA A 82 8.25 5.26 23.56
C ALA A 82 9.28 6.17 22.90
N VAL A 83 8.92 7.44 22.70
CA VAL A 83 9.85 8.42 22.13
C VAL A 83 10.89 8.78 23.19
N THR A 84 12.15 8.44 22.90
CA THR A 84 13.30 8.76 23.76
C THR A 84 13.93 10.09 23.39
N ARG A 85 13.83 10.48 22.12
CA ARG A 85 14.36 11.75 21.60
C ARG A 85 13.56 12.17 20.37
N TRP A 86 13.33 13.48 20.27
CA TRP A 86 12.91 14.14 19.04
C TRP A 86 14.11 14.84 18.42
N ILE A 87 14.41 14.55 17.15
CA ILE A 87 15.53 15.10 16.40
C ILE A 87 14.96 16.07 15.35
N PRO A 88 15.20 17.39 15.45
CA PRO A 88 14.67 18.35 14.48
C PRO A 88 15.08 18.02 13.06
N ASN A 89 14.17 18.22 12.11
CA ASN A 89 14.49 18.24 10.70
C ASN A 89 15.48 19.40 10.44
N PRO A 90 16.63 19.15 9.79
CA PRO A 90 17.66 20.18 9.59
C PRO A 90 17.26 21.22 8.55
N VAL A 91 16.14 21.00 7.85
CA VAL A 91 15.52 21.94 6.92
C VAL A 91 14.04 22.10 7.24
N ASP A 92 13.39 23.08 6.60
CA ASP A 92 11.94 23.26 6.59
C ASP A 92 11.39 22.44 5.40
N PRO A 93 10.85 21.21 5.61
CA PRO A 93 10.32 20.39 4.53
C PRO A 93 8.99 20.94 4.03
N TYR A 94 8.51 20.41 2.89
CA TYR A 94 7.17 20.73 2.41
C TYR A 94 6.17 19.64 2.74
N ASP A 95 6.54 18.36 2.54
CA ASP A 95 5.64 17.20 2.71
C ASP A 95 6.48 15.92 2.81
N VAL A 96 6.87 15.53 4.03
CA VAL A 96 7.64 14.30 4.25
C VAL A 96 6.72 13.09 4.35
N GLU A 97 6.93 12.11 3.47
CA GLU A 97 6.04 10.94 3.37
C GLU A 97 6.66 9.63 3.84
N ASP A 98 7.99 9.51 3.76
CA ASP A 98 8.67 8.27 4.14
C ASP A 98 10.05 8.54 4.76
N LEU A 99 10.61 7.51 5.40
CA LEU A 99 11.90 7.57 6.07
C LEU A 99 12.71 6.30 5.78
N ALA A 100 13.88 6.49 5.17
CA ALA A 100 14.85 5.42 4.96
C ALA A 100 16.15 5.69 5.73
N SER A 101 17.10 4.77 5.64
CA SER A 101 18.46 4.99 6.11
C SER A 101 19.51 4.45 5.14
N VAL A 102 20.68 5.08 5.14
CA VAL A 102 21.86 4.65 4.38
C VAL A 102 23.11 5.06 5.14
N ASP A 103 24.05 4.13 5.30
CA ASP A 103 25.33 4.35 5.99
C ASP A 103 25.19 5.00 7.39
N GLY A 104 24.16 4.59 8.15
CA GLY A 104 23.88 5.11 9.48
C GLY A 104 23.29 6.53 9.52
N ARG A 105 23.00 7.13 8.36
CA ARG A 105 22.24 8.37 8.25
C ARG A 105 20.78 8.08 7.95
N LEU A 106 19.91 8.95 8.46
CA LEU A 106 18.50 8.98 8.10
C LEU A 106 18.32 9.73 6.78
N VAL A 107 17.33 9.33 5.99
CA VAL A 107 16.93 9.97 4.74
C VAL A 107 15.43 10.19 4.76
N LEU A 108 15.03 11.43 5.03
CA LEU A 108 13.61 11.82 5.04
C LEU A 108 13.20 12.14 3.61
N ALA A 109 12.07 11.60 3.16
CA ALA A 109 11.56 11.76 1.82
C ALA A 109 10.54 12.90 1.76
N ASP A 110 10.99 14.13 1.46
CA ASP A 110 10.14 15.28 1.16
C ASP A 110 9.59 15.18 -0.27
N ILE A 111 8.71 14.19 -0.49
CA ILE A 111 8.28 13.70 -1.80
C ILE A 111 6.77 13.80 -2.06
N GLY A 112 5.98 14.20 -1.05
CA GLY A 112 4.54 14.42 -1.17
C GLY A 112 4.19 15.63 -2.04
N ASP A 113 3.11 15.49 -2.82
CA ASP A 113 2.58 16.54 -3.69
C ASP A 113 1.16 16.22 -4.18
N ASN A 114 0.17 16.15 -3.28
CA ASN A 114 -1.20 15.79 -3.68
C ASN A 114 -1.77 16.72 -4.77
N ASP A 115 -1.34 17.99 -4.80
CA ASP A 115 -1.73 19.00 -5.81
C ASP A 115 -0.98 18.86 -7.15
N ARG A 116 0.05 18.00 -7.23
CA ARG A 116 0.93 17.76 -8.39
C ARG A 116 1.44 19.06 -9.01
N ARG A 117 2.06 19.91 -8.20
CA ARG A 117 2.50 21.26 -8.58
C ARG A 117 3.94 21.59 -8.21
N ARG A 118 4.65 20.71 -7.51
CA ARG A 118 6.03 20.92 -7.08
C ARG A 118 6.98 20.65 -8.24
N ASP A 119 7.80 21.65 -8.58
CA ASP A 119 8.86 21.48 -9.60
C ASP A 119 9.97 20.52 -9.14
N THR A 120 10.12 20.34 -7.82
CA THR A 120 11.12 19.46 -7.22
C THR A 120 10.60 18.76 -5.97
N VAL A 121 11.05 17.53 -5.76
CA VAL A 121 10.99 16.81 -4.48
C VAL A 121 12.35 16.80 -3.80
N GLY A 122 12.45 16.29 -2.58
CA GLY A 122 13.65 16.38 -1.75
C GLY A 122 13.96 15.11 -0.98
N LEU A 123 15.25 14.83 -0.80
CA LEU A 123 15.76 13.89 0.18
C LEU A 123 16.59 14.66 1.21
N VAL A 124 16.17 14.64 2.47
CA VAL A 124 16.89 15.28 3.58
C VAL A 124 17.77 14.25 4.26
N ARG A 125 19.08 14.44 4.24
CA ARG A 125 20.05 13.52 4.85
C ARG A 125 20.37 14.01 6.25
N LEU A 126 20.00 13.26 7.26
CA LEU A 126 20.13 13.63 8.66
C LEU A 126 21.07 12.67 9.41
N ASP A 127 22.03 13.24 10.13
CA ASP A 127 22.82 12.53 11.14
C ASP A 127 21.98 12.41 12.42
N PRO A 128 21.57 11.19 12.85
CA PRO A 128 20.74 11.03 14.03
C PRO A 128 21.47 11.37 15.34
N GLU A 129 22.80 11.32 15.38
CA GLU A 129 23.56 11.65 16.58
C GLU A 129 23.61 13.17 16.77
N THR A 130 24.10 13.87 15.74
CA THR A 130 24.39 15.31 15.80
C THR A 130 23.20 16.20 15.44
N GLY A 131 22.21 15.67 14.72
CA GLY A 131 21.11 16.43 14.13
C GLY A 131 21.52 17.27 12.90
N ALA A 132 22.78 17.14 12.43
CA ALA A 132 23.25 17.86 11.26
C ALA A 132 22.78 17.18 9.97
N GLY A 133 22.41 17.99 8.99
CA GLY A 133 22.01 17.45 7.69
C GLY A 133 21.94 18.49 6.60
N ASP A 134 21.55 18.01 5.43
CA ASP A 134 21.37 18.81 4.23
C ASP A 134 20.22 18.25 3.38
N LEU A 135 19.90 18.96 2.30
CA LEU A 135 18.82 18.62 1.39
C LEU A 135 19.39 18.38 0.00
N ALA A 136 18.95 17.33 -0.67
CA ALA A 136 19.16 17.09 -2.09
C ALA A 136 17.82 17.15 -2.84
N ARG A 137 17.69 18.03 -3.82
CA ARG A 137 16.50 18.18 -4.66
C ARG A 137 16.56 17.22 -5.84
N LEU A 138 15.40 16.72 -6.24
CA LEU A 138 15.20 15.82 -7.36
C LEU A 138 14.09 16.35 -8.27
N THR A 139 14.19 16.09 -9.57
CA THR A 139 13.16 16.46 -10.57
C THR A 139 12.68 15.23 -11.31
N TYR A 140 11.36 15.04 -11.38
CA TYR A 140 10.75 14.05 -12.25
C TYR A 140 10.89 14.42 -13.73
N PRO A 141 11.01 13.45 -14.64
CA PRO A 141 11.18 13.70 -16.08
C PRO A 141 9.89 14.08 -16.80
N ASP A 142 8.73 13.80 -16.19
CA ASP A 142 7.40 13.83 -16.82
C ASP A 142 6.37 14.67 -16.04
N GLY A 143 6.84 15.55 -15.16
CA GLY A 143 6.02 16.48 -14.39
C GLY A 143 5.94 16.10 -12.92
N ALA A 144 5.21 16.91 -12.14
CA ALA A 144 5.08 16.72 -10.71
C ALA A 144 4.22 15.47 -10.39
N HIS A 145 4.64 14.74 -9.37
CA HIS A 145 3.93 13.55 -8.87
C HIS A 145 3.88 13.55 -7.35
N ASP A 146 2.79 13.01 -6.84
CA ASP A 146 2.59 12.65 -5.43
C ASP A 146 3.24 11.28 -5.18
N ALA A 147 4.18 11.20 -4.24
CA ALA A 147 4.91 9.97 -3.96
C ALA A 147 5.06 9.73 -2.47
N GLU A 148 5.05 8.45 -2.09
CA GLU A 148 4.83 8.05 -0.69
C GLU A 148 5.86 7.02 -0.21
N ALA A 149 6.70 6.51 -1.11
CA ALA A 149 7.65 5.47 -0.76
C ALA A 149 9.05 5.83 -1.24
N LEU A 150 10.02 5.68 -0.34
CA LEU A 150 11.43 5.77 -0.60
C LEU A 150 12.10 4.44 -0.27
N LEU A 151 12.76 3.85 -1.25
CA LEU A 151 13.67 2.73 -1.06
C LEU A 151 15.08 3.18 -1.40
N ILE A 152 16.08 2.66 -0.68
CA ILE A 152 17.49 2.88 -1.02
C ILE A 152 18.10 1.51 -1.28
N GLY A 153 18.57 1.30 -2.51
CA GLY A 153 19.18 0.03 -2.91
C GLY A 153 20.49 -0.24 -2.18
N GLY A 154 20.94 -1.49 -2.22
CA GLY A 154 22.28 -1.85 -1.72
C GLY A 154 23.43 -1.17 -2.49
N ASP A 155 23.12 -0.60 -3.65
CA ASP A 155 23.99 0.27 -4.44
C ASP A 155 23.94 1.76 -4.02
N GLY A 156 23.16 2.09 -2.99
CA GLY A 156 22.97 3.43 -2.45
C GLY A 156 22.05 4.32 -3.28
N ARG A 157 21.45 3.85 -4.38
CA ARG A 157 20.59 4.67 -5.25
C ARG A 157 19.17 4.76 -4.70
N PRO A 158 18.53 5.96 -4.76
CA PRO A 158 17.15 6.10 -4.33
C PRO A 158 16.19 5.53 -5.38
N VAL A 159 15.12 4.91 -4.93
CA VAL A 159 13.96 4.51 -5.72
C VAL A 159 12.73 5.13 -5.07
N ILE A 160 12.05 6.01 -5.79
CA ILE A 160 10.85 6.72 -5.34
C ILE A 160 9.65 6.14 -6.08
N VAL A 161 8.58 5.84 -5.36
CA VAL A 161 7.36 5.26 -5.93
C VAL A 161 6.16 6.15 -5.64
N THR A 162 5.40 6.48 -6.69
CA THR A 162 4.27 7.42 -6.60
C THR A 162 3.01 6.77 -6.03
N LYS A 163 2.14 7.55 -5.37
CA LYS A 163 0.79 7.09 -4.96
C LYS A 163 -0.22 7.35 -6.08
N ASP A 164 -0.36 6.38 -6.97
CA ASP A 164 -1.34 6.45 -8.06
C ASP A 164 -2.10 5.13 -8.22
N GLY A 165 -3.43 5.21 -8.10
CA GLY A 165 -4.33 4.05 -8.13
C GLY A 165 -4.53 3.43 -9.51
N ALA A 166 -4.10 4.11 -10.59
CA ALA A 166 -4.10 3.52 -11.94
C ALA A 166 -2.79 2.80 -12.27
N GLY A 167 -1.75 3.00 -11.46
CA GLY A 167 -0.41 2.46 -11.66
C GLY A 167 0.65 3.42 -11.14
N SER A 168 1.44 2.95 -10.17
CA SER A 168 2.50 3.72 -9.53
C SER A 168 3.72 3.81 -10.43
N GLY A 169 4.19 5.02 -10.74
CA GLY A 169 5.47 5.23 -11.39
C GLY A 169 6.63 4.95 -10.42
N VAL A 170 7.65 4.24 -10.91
CA VAL A 170 8.89 3.99 -10.17
C VAL A 170 9.98 4.86 -10.78
N TYR A 171 10.65 5.66 -9.96
CA TYR A 171 11.65 6.64 -10.39
C TYR A 171 12.96 6.45 -9.65
N SER A 172 14.08 6.65 -10.35
CA SER A 172 15.41 6.53 -9.75
C SER A 172 16.42 7.43 -10.49
N THR A 173 17.66 7.51 -9.98
CA THR A 173 18.79 8.17 -10.63
C THR A 173 20.04 7.31 -10.46
N ASP A 174 21.05 7.50 -11.31
CA ASP A 174 22.29 6.72 -11.24
C ASP A 174 23.29 7.27 -10.20
N VAL A 175 22.88 8.28 -9.43
CA VAL A 175 23.65 8.89 -8.35
C VAL A 175 23.19 8.31 -7.01
N ALA A 176 24.12 7.77 -6.23
CA ALA A 176 23.84 7.30 -4.88
C ALA A 176 23.41 8.47 -3.97
N VAL A 177 22.57 8.20 -2.96
CA VAL A 177 22.04 9.22 -2.03
C VAL A 177 23.17 9.99 -1.35
N ALA A 178 24.26 9.32 -0.96
CA ALA A 178 25.42 9.95 -0.36
C ALA A 178 26.11 10.97 -1.28
N ASP A 179 26.05 10.76 -2.59
CA ASP A 179 26.72 11.57 -3.61
C ASP A 179 25.79 12.60 -4.27
N LEU A 180 24.51 12.63 -3.90
CA LEU A 180 23.57 13.63 -4.43
C LEU A 180 24.06 15.04 -4.10
N PRO A 181 24.15 15.95 -5.11
CA PRO A 181 24.48 17.34 -4.88
C PRO A 181 23.48 18.01 -3.94
N SER A 182 23.98 18.82 -3.01
CA SER A 182 23.15 19.69 -2.16
C SER A 182 23.26 21.15 -2.61
N PRO A 183 22.15 21.84 -2.98
CA PRO A 183 20.78 21.35 -2.95
C PRO A 183 20.31 20.65 -4.24
N GLY A 184 21.13 20.46 -5.28
CA GLY A 184 20.69 19.87 -6.56
C GLY A 184 20.12 20.91 -7.56
N PRO A 185 19.17 20.55 -8.46
CA PRO A 185 18.48 19.27 -8.54
C PRO A 185 19.24 18.18 -9.30
N THR A 186 18.98 16.92 -8.96
CA THR A 186 19.36 15.74 -9.77
C THR A 186 18.14 15.21 -10.52
N ALA A 187 18.28 14.97 -11.82
CA ALA A 187 17.19 14.42 -12.62
C ALA A 187 16.93 12.95 -12.28
N LEU A 188 15.66 12.62 -12.10
CA LEU A 188 15.16 11.24 -12.04
C LEU A 188 14.86 10.72 -13.45
N ARG A 189 14.86 9.40 -13.57
CA ARG A 189 14.31 8.64 -14.70
C ARG A 189 13.16 7.79 -14.20
N ARG A 190 12.09 7.69 -14.99
CA ARG A 190 11.07 6.64 -14.78
C ARG A 190 11.66 5.31 -15.22
N VAL A 191 11.72 4.35 -14.31
CA VAL A 191 12.44 3.07 -14.51
C VAL A 191 11.50 1.89 -14.64
N ALA A 192 10.33 1.99 -14.02
CA ALA A 192 9.30 0.95 -14.04
C ALA A 192 7.92 1.56 -13.76
N GLU A 193 6.93 0.68 -13.81
CA GLU A 193 5.57 0.93 -13.36
C GLU A 193 5.16 -0.26 -12.50
N PHE A 194 4.57 0.03 -11.34
CA PHE A 194 4.08 -0.96 -10.41
C PHE A 194 2.56 -0.80 -10.28
N VAL A 195 1.83 -1.90 -10.47
CA VAL A 195 0.38 -1.94 -10.30
C VAL A 195 0.09 -2.97 -9.21
N PRO A 196 -0.38 -2.57 -8.02
CA PRO A 196 -0.78 -3.51 -7.00
C PRO A 196 -1.94 -4.41 -7.46
N ASP A 197 -1.98 -5.64 -6.96
CA ASP A 197 -3.09 -6.56 -7.15
C ASP A 197 -4.31 -6.14 -6.31
N ASP A 198 -5.51 -6.41 -6.82
CA ASP A 198 -6.74 -6.33 -6.03
C ASP A 198 -6.90 -7.61 -5.19
N THR A 199 -6.32 -7.60 -4.00
CA THR A 199 -6.26 -8.74 -3.06
C THR A 199 -7.57 -8.96 -2.29
N GLY A 200 -8.42 -7.92 -2.20
CA GLY A 200 -9.56 -7.90 -1.28
C GLY A 200 -9.17 -7.90 0.20
N THR A 201 -7.90 -7.64 0.55
CA THR A 201 -7.45 -7.55 1.95
C THR A 201 -8.16 -6.40 2.66
N ALA A 202 -8.65 -6.65 3.87
CA ALA A 202 -9.41 -5.67 4.63
C ALA A 202 -8.51 -4.68 5.38
N GLY A 203 -8.91 -3.41 5.41
CA GLY A 203 -8.20 -2.34 6.11
C GLY A 203 -8.14 -1.07 5.28
N GLY A 204 -7.32 -0.13 5.73
CA GLY A 204 -7.09 1.13 5.05
C GLY A 204 -8.24 2.14 5.20
N PRO A 205 -8.05 3.34 4.63
CA PRO A 205 -8.97 4.45 4.83
C PRO A 205 -10.33 4.16 4.18
N PRO A 206 -11.45 4.55 4.81
CA PRO A 206 -12.77 4.35 4.21
C PRO A 206 -12.85 5.02 2.83
N LEU A 207 -13.52 4.36 1.88
CA LEU A 207 -13.76 4.85 0.51
C LEU A 207 -12.54 4.87 -0.42
N LEU A 208 -11.34 4.52 0.07
CA LEU A 208 -10.18 4.26 -0.77
C LEU A 208 -10.06 2.75 -1.02
N ALA A 209 -9.63 2.37 -2.23
CA ALA A 209 -9.22 1.00 -2.49
C ALA A 209 -7.86 0.78 -1.82
N GLY A 210 -7.88 0.30 -0.58
CA GLY A 210 -6.68 0.20 0.28
C GLY A 210 -5.55 -0.63 -0.33
N SER A 211 -5.88 -1.64 -1.14
CA SER A 211 -4.88 -2.50 -1.80
C SER A 211 -4.16 -1.83 -2.96
N SER A 212 -4.67 -0.72 -3.53
CA SER A 212 -4.20 -0.18 -4.81
C SER A 212 -3.28 1.04 -4.72
N LEU A 213 -2.95 1.52 -3.52
CA LEU A 213 -2.13 2.72 -3.33
C LEU A 213 -0.88 2.39 -2.52
N VAL A 214 0.29 2.71 -3.08
CA VAL A 214 1.58 2.62 -2.37
C VAL A 214 1.65 3.70 -1.31
N THR A 215 2.13 3.32 -0.12
CA THR A 215 2.19 4.18 1.07
C THR A 215 3.51 4.11 1.82
N GLY A 216 4.41 3.20 1.45
CA GLY A 216 5.74 3.12 2.06
C GLY A 216 6.63 2.08 1.41
N GLY A 217 7.93 2.15 1.66
CA GLY A 217 8.92 1.23 1.12
C GLY A 217 10.01 0.87 2.11
N ALA A 218 10.59 -0.32 1.97
CA ALA A 218 11.71 -0.75 2.81
C ALA A 218 12.68 -1.65 2.05
N VAL A 219 13.95 -1.61 2.44
CA VAL A 219 14.99 -2.53 1.96
C VAL A 219 15.72 -3.11 3.17
N THR A 220 15.99 -4.40 3.12
CA THR A 220 16.81 -5.09 4.13
C THR A 220 18.22 -4.51 4.18
N ALA A 221 18.87 -4.57 5.36
CA ALA A 221 20.21 -3.99 5.54
C ALA A 221 21.28 -4.60 4.61
N ASP A 222 21.10 -5.84 4.15
CA ASP A 222 21.99 -6.48 3.19
C ASP A 222 21.64 -6.19 1.71
N GLY A 223 20.57 -5.43 1.47
CA GLY A 223 20.13 -5.01 0.15
C GLY A 223 19.53 -6.13 -0.70
N THR A 224 19.14 -7.27 -0.12
CA THR A 224 18.71 -8.47 -0.88
C THR A 224 17.20 -8.66 -0.96
N LEU A 225 16.43 -7.90 -0.20
CA LEU A 225 14.97 -7.95 -0.19
C LEU A 225 14.41 -6.53 -0.10
N ALA A 226 13.52 -6.19 -1.03
CA ALA A 226 12.75 -4.96 -1.03
C ALA A 226 11.28 -5.25 -0.74
N ALA A 227 10.62 -4.33 -0.05
CA ALA A 227 9.20 -4.36 0.24
C ALA A 227 8.55 -3.04 -0.20
N LEU A 228 7.41 -3.13 -0.89
CA LEU A 228 6.47 -2.02 -1.03
C LEU A 228 5.23 -2.31 -0.22
N ARG A 229 4.78 -1.29 0.50
CA ARG A 229 3.55 -1.32 1.29
C ARG A 229 2.45 -0.58 0.56
N THR A 230 1.25 -1.17 0.59
CA THR A 230 -0.01 -0.46 0.38
C THR A 230 -0.72 -0.37 1.72
N TYR A 231 -1.89 0.29 1.77
CA TYR A 231 -2.66 0.35 3.01
C TYR A 231 -2.99 -1.02 3.61
N THR A 232 -3.07 -2.06 2.78
CA THR A 232 -3.53 -3.40 3.19
C THR A 232 -2.58 -4.54 2.89
N ASP A 233 -1.57 -4.36 2.03
CA ASP A 233 -0.71 -5.45 1.57
C ASP A 233 0.77 -5.05 1.55
N VAL A 234 1.63 -6.05 1.54
CA VAL A 234 3.09 -5.92 1.37
C VAL A 234 3.52 -6.77 0.18
N TYR A 235 4.18 -6.14 -0.77
CA TYR A 235 4.75 -6.76 -1.96
C TYR A 235 6.26 -6.90 -1.77
N LEU A 236 6.80 -8.08 -2.04
CA LEU A 236 8.19 -8.41 -1.75
C LEU A 236 8.94 -8.84 -3.01
N TRP A 237 10.14 -8.34 -3.17
CA TRP A 237 11.05 -8.70 -4.25
C TRP A 237 12.42 -9.06 -3.69
N SER A 238 12.94 -10.21 -4.10
CA SER A 238 14.37 -10.47 -4.04
C SER A 238 15.09 -9.40 -4.86
N VAL A 239 16.25 -8.94 -4.40
CA VAL A 239 17.04 -7.90 -5.05
C VAL A 239 18.41 -8.50 -5.39
N SER A 240 18.85 -8.32 -6.62
CA SER A 240 20.15 -8.79 -7.10
C SER A 240 21.08 -7.60 -7.28
N ASP A 241 22.32 -7.72 -6.81
CA ASP A 241 23.36 -6.69 -6.93
C ASP A 241 22.95 -5.30 -6.37
N GLY A 242 22.00 -5.27 -5.41
CA GLY A 242 21.47 -4.05 -4.82
C GLY A 242 20.51 -3.25 -5.73
N ASP A 243 20.18 -3.75 -6.93
CA ASP A 243 19.35 -3.05 -7.91
C ASP A 243 17.84 -3.17 -7.62
N VAL A 244 17.36 -2.35 -6.68
CA VAL A 244 15.94 -2.26 -6.33
C VAL A 244 15.09 -1.77 -7.50
N ALA A 245 15.60 -0.84 -8.31
CA ALA A 245 14.89 -0.32 -9.48
C ALA A 245 14.60 -1.45 -10.50
N GLY A 246 15.58 -2.31 -10.75
CA GLY A 246 15.41 -3.50 -11.58
C GLY A 246 14.46 -4.52 -10.96
N ALA A 247 14.50 -4.71 -9.64
CA ALA A 247 13.60 -5.62 -8.92
C ALA A 247 12.13 -5.18 -9.01
N LEU A 248 11.82 -3.89 -8.82
CA LEU A 248 10.44 -3.37 -8.96
C LEU A 248 9.94 -3.34 -10.41
N GLY A 249 10.81 -3.56 -11.40
CA GLY A 249 10.44 -3.70 -12.81
C GLY A 249 9.87 -5.07 -13.20
N ARG A 250 9.78 -6.01 -12.27
CA ARG A 250 9.20 -7.35 -12.46
C ARG A 250 8.05 -7.59 -11.48
N PRO A 251 7.18 -8.59 -11.71
CA PRO A 251 6.17 -8.99 -10.75
C PRO A 251 6.78 -9.28 -9.37
N ALA A 252 6.03 -9.00 -8.30
CA ALA A 252 6.44 -9.33 -6.94
C ALA A 252 6.68 -10.84 -6.80
N ASP A 253 7.71 -11.21 -6.06
CA ASP A 253 7.98 -12.62 -5.76
C ASP A 253 6.96 -13.16 -4.75
N ARG A 254 6.41 -12.26 -3.92
CA ARG A 254 5.40 -12.58 -2.91
C ARG A 254 4.54 -11.38 -2.56
N VAL A 255 3.27 -11.64 -2.26
CA VAL A 255 2.33 -10.65 -1.70
C VAL A 255 1.82 -11.20 -0.37
N VAL A 256 1.83 -10.38 0.66
CA VAL A 256 1.38 -10.74 2.01
C VAL A 256 0.38 -9.71 2.50
N ALA A 257 -0.77 -10.17 3.00
CA ALA A 257 -1.73 -9.30 3.67
C ALA A 257 -1.10 -8.66 4.92
N ALA A 258 -1.19 -7.34 5.03
CA ALA A 258 -0.81 -6.62 6.23
C ALA A 258 -1.91 -6.73 7.30
N PRO A 259 -1.58 -6.59 8.60
CA PRO A 259 -2.58 -6.43 9.64
C PRO A 259 -3.51 -5.25 9.34
N ALA A 260 -4.81 -5.44 9.56
CA ALA A 260 -5.82 -4.41 9.30
C ALA A 260 -5.60 -3.20 10.22
N ARG A 261 -5.35 -2.04 9.60
CA ARG A 261 -5.09 -0.76 10.28
C ARG A 261 -5.91 0.38 9.64
N PRO A 262 -6.14 1.49 10.38
CA PRO A 262 -6.87 2.64 9.84
C PRO A 262 -6.27 3.22 8.56
N GLN A 263 -4.96 3.52 8.55
CA GLN A 263 -4.21 3.98 7.37
C GLN A 263 -2.80 3.37 7.43
N GLY A 264 -2.60 2.24 6.76
CA GLY A 264 -1.30 1.59 6.76
C GLY A 264 -0.27 2.31 5.90
N GLU A 265 0.74 2.93 6.52
CA GLU A 265 1.73 3.76 5.82
C GLU A 265 3.14 3.13 5.77
N ALA A 266 3.82 3.14 6.91
CA ALA A 266 5.26 2.90 6.96
C ALA A 266 5.65 1.41 6.98
N ALA A 267 6.86 1.13 6.48
CA ALA A 267 7.50 -0.18 6.54
C ALA A 267 8.99 -0.06 6.87
N ALA A 268 9.54 -0.96 7.69
CA ALA A 268 10.99 -1.02 7.95
C ALA A 268 11.47 -2.44 8.27
N PHE A 269 12.60 -2.86 7.71
CA PHE A 269 13.22 -4.12 8.10
C PHE A 269 14.07 -3.96 9.35
N THR A 270 14.02 -4.93 10.25
CA THR A 270 14.99 -5.08 11.35
C THR A 270 16.29 -5.73 10.84
N ALA A 271 17.33 -5.75 11.67
CA ALA A 271 18.58 -6.43 11.34
C ALA A 271 18.41 -7.95 11.12
N GLU A 272 17.40 -8.54 11.74
CA GLU A 272 17.05 -9.96 11.62
C GLU A 272 16.22 -10.27 10.38
N GLY A 273 15.78 -9.24 9.64
CA GLY A 273 14.94 -9.37 8.46
C GLY A 273 13.43 -9.47 8.76
N ASP A 274 13.02 -9.23 10.01
CA ASP A 274 11.61 -9.03 10.34
C ASP A 274 11.13 -7.69 9.74
N LEU A 275 9.88 -7.61 9.30
CA LEU A 275 9.31 -6.39 8.71
C LEU A 275 8.36 -5.73 9.70
N LEU A 276 8.74 -4.54 10.15
CA LEU A 276 7.90 -3.65 10.93
C LEU A 276 6.94 -2.90 10.02
N LEU A 277 5.69 -2.76 10.44
CA LEU A 277 4.64 -2.03 9.72
C LEU A 277 3.96 -1.06 10.67
N ALA A 278 3.72 0.18 10.23
CA ALA A 278 3.06 1.19 11.05
C ALA A 278 1.87 1.83 10.33
N SER A 279 1.06 2.57 11.08
CA SER A 279 -0.17 3.17 10.61
C SER A 279 -0.41 4.49 11.30
N GLU A 280 -1.05 5.41 10.61
CA GLU A 280 -1.63 6.60 11.21
C GLU A 280 -2.87 6.26 12.06
N GLN A 281 -3.21 7.17 12.97
CA GLN A 281 -4.39 7.11 13.83
C GLN A 281 -5.70 7.07 13.02
N GLY A 282 -5.71 7.65 11.83
CA GLY A 282 -6.89 7.80 10.98
C GLY A 282 -7.81 8.93 11.45
N LEU A 283 -9.05 8.90 10.96
CA LEU A 283 -9.97 10.05 11.04
C LEU A 283 -10.54 10.37 12.44
N ASP A 284 -10.41 9.47 13.42
CA ASP A 284 -10.89 9.68 14.79
C ASP A 284 -9.73 10.09 15.71
N PRO A 285 -9.55 11.39 16.02
CA PRO A 285 -8.44 11.85 16.86
C PRO A 285 -8.54 11.39 18.32
N ALA A 286 -9.70 10.84 18.73
CA ALA A 286 -9.88 10.25 20.06
C ALA A 286 -9.53 8.76 20.12
N ALA A 287 -9.29 8.10 18.97
CA ALA A 287 -8.86 6.72 18.92
C ALA A 287 -7.45 6.56 19.54
N PRO A 288 -7.11 5.40 20.12
CA PRO A 288 -5.73 5.15 20.50
C PRO A 288 -4.83 5.11 19.26
N LEU A 289 -3.55 5.46 19.43
CA LEU A 289 -2.55 5.27 18.37
C LEU A 289 -2.47 3.78 17.98
N PRO A 290 -2.38 3.46 16.68
CA PRO A 290 -2.21 2.08 16.25
C PRO A 290 -0.85 1.54 16.73
N PRO A 291 -0.74 0.23 17.01
CA PRO A 291 0.55 -0.39 17.27
C PRO A 291 1.41 -0.44 16.01
N VAL A 292 2.73 -0.54 16.21
CA VAL A 292 3.65 -1.05 15.20
C VAL A 292 3.52 -2.56 15.20
N ASP A 293 3.25 -3.14 14.04
CA ASP A 293 3.16 -4.58 13.82
C ASP A 293 4.48 -5.14 13.31
N VAL A 294 4.68 -6.46 13.46
CA VAL A 294 5.81 -7.20 12.90
C VAL A 294 5.32 -8.41 12.11
N LEU A 295 5.82 -8.55 10.89
CA LEU A 295 5.79 -9.78 10.11
C LEU A 295 7.16 -10.46 10.22
N ARG A 296 7.20 -11.73 10.61
CA ARG A 296 8.47 -12.43 10.82
C ARG A 296 9.16 -12.72 9.50
N ALA A 297 10.49 -12.68 9.48
CA ALA A 297 11.31 -12.97 8.31
C ALA A 297 10.93 -14.31 7.64
N ALA A 298 10.64 -15.33 8.46
CA ALA A 298 10.22 -16.64 7.97
C ALA A 298 8.86 -16.61 7.22
N ASP A 299 7.98 -15.69 7.59
CA ASP A 299 6.64 -15.56 7.03
C ASP A 299 6.60 -14.70 5.77
N ILE A 300 7.62 -13.88 5.53
CA ILE A 300 7.71 -12.96 4.37
C ILE A 300 8.82 -13.33 3.38
N ALA A 301 9.69 -14.28 3.71
CA ALA A 301 10.73 -14.73 2.79
C ALA A 301 10.12 -15.17 1.43
N PRO A 302 10.66 -14.70 0.30
CA PRO A 302 10.27 -15.21 -1.01
C PRO A 302 10.48 -16.72 -1.09
N ALA A 303 9.58 -17.43 -1.75
CA ALA A 303 9.75 -18.86 -1.96
C ALA A 303 11.05 -19.10 -2.74
N ARG A 304 12.00 -19.83 -2.13
CA ARG A 304 13.20 -20.25 -2.87
C ARG A 304 12.73 -21.13 -4.03
N THR A 305 12.96 -20.68 -5.25
CA THR A 305 12.84 -21.55 -6.41
C THR A 305 13.82 -22.71 -6.18
N SER A 306 13.28 -23.91 -5.98
CA SER A 306 14.12 -25.10 -6.04
C SER A 306 14.64 -25.16 -7.47
N ASP A 307 15.96 -25.27 -7.65
CA ASP A 307 16.55 -25.50 -8.98
C ASP A 307 15.71 -26.56 -9.71
N PRO A 308 15.31 -26.32 -10.97
CA PRO A 308 14.54 -27.31 -11.70
C PRO A 308 15.38 -28.59 -11.78
N THR A 309 14.90 -29.64 -11.13
CA THR A 309 15.42 -30.99 -11.36
C THR A 309 15.22 -31.28 -12.85
N PRO A 310 16.25 -31.73 -13.60
CA PRO A 310 16.11 -31.94 -15.04
C PRO A 310 14.98 -32.93 -15.32
N VAL A 311 13.87 -32.44 -15.89
CA VAL A 311 12.79 -33.30 -16.36
C VAL A 311 13.29 -33.92 -17.66
N ALA A 312 13.40 -35.24 -17.68
CA ALA A 312 13.73 -35.99 -18.89
C ALA A 312 12.63 -35.77 -19.95
N ASP A 313 13.03 -35.35 -21.15
CA ASP A 313 12.18 -35.18 -22.31
C ASP A 313 11.35 -36.45 -22.55
N THR A 314 10.03 -36.34 -22.41
CA THR A 314 9.09 -37.28 -23.03
C THR A 314 8.33 -36.51 -24.08
N GLU A 315 8.69 -36.79 -25.33
CA GLU A 315 8.15 -36.26 -26.57
C GLU A 315 6.66 -36.62 -26.70
N GLU A 316 5.77 -35.62 -26.62
CA GLU A 316 4.34 -35.81 -26.83
C GLU A 316 3.91 -35.22 -28.19
N ALA A 317 3.31 -36.09 -29.01
CA ALA A 317 2.88 -35.84 -30.39
C ALA A 317 1.65 -34.92 -30.47
N PRO A 318 1.44 -34.20 -31.59
CA PRO A 318 0.44 -33.14 -31.67
C PRO A 318 -0.99 -33.69 -31.84
N ALA A 319 -1.94 -33.14 -31.08
CA ALA A 319 -3.37 -33.41 -31.23
C ALA A 319 -4.05 -32.38 -32.17
N GLU A 320 -4.91 -32.89 -33.05
CA GLU A 320 -5.62 -32.15 -34.11
C GLU A 320 -6.76 -31.22 -33.61
N PRO A 321 -7.17 -30.21 -34.41
CA PRO A 321 -8.21 -29.26 -34.03
C PRO A 321 -9.61 -29.77 -34.42
N THR A 322 -10.58 -29.71 -33.51
CA THR A 322 -12.00 -29.89 -33.86
C THR A 322 -12.83 -28.68 -33.47
N SER A 323 -13.38 -28.02 -34.48
CA SER A 323 -14.37 -26.97 -34.43
C SER A 323 -15.74 -27.47 -33.94
N SER A 324 -16.44 -26.69 -33.12
CA SER A 324 -17.89 -26.47 -33.29
C SER A 324 -18.38 -25.30 -32.43
N ILE A 325 -18.58 -24.16 -33.12
CA ILE A 325 -19.37 -23.01 -32.68
C ILE A 325 -20.81 -23.30 -33.08
N LEU A 326 -21.80 -23.19 -32.17
CA LEU A 326 -23.22 -22.84 -32.43
C LEU A 326 -24.04 -22.67 -31.10
N VAL A 327 -24.00 -21.43 -30.57
CA VAL A 327 -25.00 -20.53 -29.89
C VAL A 327 -26.34 -21.08 -29.31
N PRO A 328 -26.94 -20.47 -28.25
CA PRO A 328 -27.82 -19.30 -28.46
C PRO A 328 -27.66 -18.12 -27.48
N LEU A 329 -27.79 -16.94 -28.10
CA LEU A 329 -27.93 -15.58 -27.61
C LEU A 329 -29.38 -15.34 -27.19
N VAL A 330 -29.73 -15.29 -25.90
CA VAL A 330 -31.07 -14.83 -25.43
C VAL A 330 -31.10 -14.10 -24.06
N VAL A 331 -30.09 -14.13 -23.18
CA VAL A 331 -30.30 -13.60 -21.79
C VAL A 331 -30.05 -12.09 -21.61
N ALA A 332 -29.47 -11.39 -22.59
CA ALA A 332 -29.03 -9.99 -22.38
C ALA A 332 -30.09 -8.87 -22.65
N ALA A 333 -31.34 -9.20 -22.98
CA ALA A 333 -32.35 -8.18 -23.36
C ALA A 333 -33.42 -7.87 -22.28
N ALA A 334 -33.47 -8.61 -21.16
CA ALA A 334 -34.53 -8.43 -20.15
C ALA A 334 -34.13 -7.50 -18.98
N SER A 335 -32.84 -7.31 -18.72
CA SER A 335 -32.34 -6.57 -17.54
C SER A 335 -32.33 -5.05 -17.74
N VAL A 336 -32.26 -4.58 -18.99
CA VAL A 336 -32.15 -3.15 -19.33
C VAL A 336 -33.51 -2.43 -19.25
N LEU A 337 -34.63 -3.15 -19.44
CA LEU A 337 -35.98 -2.55 -19.39
C LEU A 337 -36.50 -2.30 -17.96
N VAL A 338 -36.00 -3.04 -16.96
CA VAL A 338 -36.44 -2.88 -15.56
C VAL A 338 -35.78 -1.64 -14.92
N ILE A 339 -34.53 -1.34 -15.27
CA ILE A 339 -33.78 -0.22 -14.68
C ILE A 339 -34.28 1.14 -15.19
N VAL A 340 -34.65 1.23 -16.48
CA VAL A 340 -35.20 2.47 -17.08
C VAL A 340 -36.64 2.75 -16.58
N GLY A 341 -37.43 1.71 -16.31
CA GLY A 341 -38.80 1.86 -15.78
C GLY A 341 -38.86 2.38 -14.34
N VAL A 342 -37.91 1.97 -13.48
CA VAL A 342 -37.89 2.36 -12.06
C VAL A 342 -37.37 3.80 -11.88
N THR A 343 -36.42 4.25 -12.70
CA THR A 343 -35.92 5.64 -12.69
C THR A 343 -36.95 6.64 -13.19
N ALA A 344 -37.72 6.31 -14.22
CA ALA A 344 -38.79 7.19 -14.73
C ALA A 344 -39.95 7.39 -13.72
N LEU A 345 -40.29 6.36 -12.94
CA LEU A 345 -41.40 6.43 -11.98
C LEU A 345 -41.06 7.26 -10.72
N LEU A 346 -39.78 7.30 -10.33
CA LEU A 346 -39.29 8.09 -9.20
C LEU A 346 -39.21 9.59 -9.53
N VAL A 347 -38.77 9.94 -10.75
CA VAL A 347 -38.70 11.34 -11.21
C VAL A 347 -40.09 11.99 -11.29
N VAL A 348 -41.11 11.27 -11.79
CA VAL A 348 -42.49 11.79 -11.89
C VAL A 348 -43.14 12.02 -10.52
N ARG A 349 -42.73 11.28 -9.47
CA ARG A 349 -43.24 11.46 -8.10
C ARG A 349 -42.63 12.66 -7.38
N VAL A 350 -41.38 13.02 -7.68
CA VAL A 350 -40.68 14.17 -7.07
C VAL A 350 -41.19 15.50 -7.67
N PHE A 351 -41.50 15.54 -8.96
CA PHE A 351 -42.00 16.75 -9.64
C PHE A 351 -43.50 17.04 -9.41
N ARG A 352 -44.28 16.12 -8.84
CA ARG A 352 -45.70 16.33 -8.50
C ARG A 352 -45.95 16.75 -7.04
N ARG A 353 -44.89 16.95 -6.25
CA ARG A 353 -44.97 17.40 -4.84
C ARG A 353 -44.26 18.73 -4.57
N ARG A 354 -43.99 19.52 -5.61
CA ARG A 354 -43.63 20.94 -5.50
C ARG A 354 -44.64 21.78 -6.28
#